data_AF-A0A6J4FIM5-F1
#
_entry.id   AF-A0A6J4FIM5-F1
#
_cell.length_a   1.000
_cell.length_b   1.000
_cell.length_c   1.000
_cell.angle_alpha   90.00
_cell.angle_beta   90.00
_cell.angle_gamma   90.00
#
_symmetry.space_group_name_H-M   'P 1'
#
loop_
_entity.id
_entity.type
_entity.pdbx_description
1 polymer ?
#
loop_
_entity_poly.entity_id
_entity_poly.type
_entity_poly.pdbx_seq_one_letter_code
_entity_poly.pdbx_strand_id
1 'polypeptide(L)' 'MLQVGQQVKVKVLGFDDRGKVKLSMKCVDQETGEDITAQVEAERKDKRKHRDED' A
#
# COMPACT_ATOMS: atom_id res chain seq x y z
N MET A 1 -6.22 13.36 -6.86
CA MET A 1 -6.73 13.89 -5.57
C MET A 1 -7.77 12.92 -5.07
N LEU A 2 -7.65 12.41 -3.83
CA LEU A 2 -8.66 11.53 -3.25
C LEU A 2 -9.87 12.36 -2.79
N GLN A 3 -11.08 11.85 -3.02
CA GLN A 3 -12.33 12.53 -2.67
C GLN A 3 -13.12 11.74 -1.62
N VAL A 4 -13.87 12.45 -0.77
CA VAL A 4 -14.79 11.82 0.17
C VAL A 4 -15.91 11.14 -0.61
N GLY A 5 -16.23 9.89 -0.26
CA GLY A 5 -17.22 9.08 -0.97
C GLY A 5 -16.67 8.32 -2.19
N GLN A 6 -15.40 8.52 -2.56
CA GLN A 6 -14.76 7.75 -3.62
C GLN A 6 -14.62 6.28 -3.22
N GLN A 7 -15.05 5.37 -4.10
CA GLN A 7 -14.76 3.95 -3.95
C GLN A 7 -13.29 3.67 -4.27
N VAL A 8 -12.64 2.89 -3.41
CA VAL A 8 -11.23 2.52 -3.54
C VAL A 8 -11.05 1.04 -3.25
N LYS A 9 -10.02 0.44 -3.85
CA LYS A 9 -9.62 -0.94 -3.57
C LYS A 9 -8.55 -0.92 -2.48
N VAL A 10 -8.60 -1.87 -1.56
CA VAL A 10 -7.64 -1.99 -0.45
C VAL A 10 -7.25 -3.44 -0.20
N LYS A 11 -6.01 -3.64 0.25
CA LYS A 11 -5.52 -4.92 0.76
C LYS A 11 -5.61 -4.95 2.28
N VAL A 12 -6.20 -6.02 2.84
CA VAL A 12 -6.21 -6.27 4.30
C VAL A 12 -4.83 -6.77 4.72
N LEU A 13 -4.21 -6.07 5.68
CA LEU A 13 -2.88 -6.42 6.21
C LEU A 13 -2.98 -7.24 7.51
N GLY A 14 -4.10 -7.17 8.21
CA GLY A 14 -4.33 -7.92 9.44
C GLY A 14 -5.22 -7.18 10.41
N PHE A 15 -5.33 -7.74 11.61
CA PHE A 15 -6.13 -7.23 12.71
C PHE A 15 -5.20 -6.81 13.85
N ASP A 16 -5.55 -5.73 14.56
CA ASP A 16 -4.90 -5.41 15.82
C ASP A 16 -5.67 -6.00 17.02
N ASP A 17 -5.02 -5.99 18.17
CA ASP A 17 -5.51 -6.45 19.46
C ASP A 17 -6.73 -5.69 19.99
N ARG A 18 -7.06 -4.56 19.36
CA ARG A 18 -8.20 -3.70 19.70
C ARG A 18 -9.39 -3.91 18.76
N GLY A 19 -9.32 -4.91 17.89
CA GLY A 19 -10.37 -5.24 16.93
C GLY A 19 -10.40 -4.33 15.70
N LYS A 20 -9.33 -3.56 15.43
CA LYS A 20 -9.24 -2.73 14.22
C LYS A 20 -8.60 -3.49 13.08
N VAL A 21 -9.01 -3.16 11.86
CA VAL A 21 -8.48 -3.71 10.62
C VAL A 21 -7.40 -2.79 10.06
N LYS A 22 -6.23 -3.35 9.75
CA LYS A 22 -5.15 -2.65 9.04
C LYS A 22 -5.35 -2.84 7.54
N LEU A 23 -5.39 -1.73 6.80
CA LEU A 23 -5.62 -1.70 5.36
C LEU A 23 -4.48 -0.97 4.64
N SER A 24 -4.20 -1.37 3.40
CA SER A 24 -3.26 -0.67 2.51
C SER A 24 -3.91 -0.43 1.15
N MET A 25 -4.03 0.85 0.76
CA MET A 25 -4.38 1.24 -0.61
C MET A 25 -3.22 1.08 -1.59
N LYS A 26 -1.97 1.19 -1.12
CA LYS A 26 -0.79 1.22 -2.01
C LYS A 26 -0.40 -0.17 -2.53
N CYS A 27 -0.77 -1.22 -1.81
CA CYS A 27 -0.41 -2.59 -2.14
C CYS A 27 -1.38 -3.25 -3.13
N VAL A 28 -2.33 -2.49 -3.68
CA VAL A 28 -3.33 -3.00 -4.59
C VAL A 28 -3.48 -2.07 -5.79
N ASP A 29 -3.61 -2.67 -6.96
CA ASP A 29 -3.96 -1.94 -8.17
C ASP A 29 -5.41 -1.42 -8.06
N GLN A 30 -5.62 -0.12 -8.31
CA GLN A 30 -6.94 0.50 -8.13
C GLN A 30 -7.91 0.20 -9.29
N GLU A 31 -7.41 -0.20 -10.46
CA GLU A 31 -8.21 -0.57 -11.62
C GLU A 31 -8.59 -2.05 -11.57
N THR A 32 -7.63 -2.94 -11.34
CA THR A 32 -7.81 -4.40 -11.40
C THR A 32 -8.11 -5.01 -10.03
N GLY A 33 -7.49 -4.51 -8.97
CA GLY A 33 -7.56 -5.11 -7.64
C GLY A 33 -6.46 -6.14 -7.36
N GLU A 34 -5.49 -6.27 -8.26
CA GLU A 34 -4.36 -7.18 -8.09
C GLU A 34 -3.40 -6.73 -6.98
N ASP A 35 -2.74 -7.70 -6.36
CA ASP A 35 -1.76 -7.46 -5.31
C ASP A 35 -0.41 -7.04 -5.90
N ILE A 36 -0.02 -5.79 -5.64
CA ILE A 36 1.23 -5.19 -6.14
C ILE A 36 2.28 -5.00 -5.02
N THR A 37 2.15 -5.73 -3.91
CA THR A 37 3.03 -5.57 -2.74
C THR A 37 4.52 -5.68 -3.11
N ALA A 38 4.90 -6.64 -3.98
CA ALA A 38 6.28 -6.84 -4.38
C ALA A 38 6.88 -5.62 -5.11
N GLN A 39 6.11 -4.98 -5.98
CA GLN A 39 6.53 -3.78 -6.71
C GLN A 39 6.76 -2.61 -5.76
N VAL A 40 5.82 -2.40 -4.83
CA VAL A 40 5.91 -1.34 -3.80
C VAL A 40 7.12 -1.54 -2.90
N GLU A 41 7.43 -2.78 -2.53
CA GLU A 41 8.62 -3.07 -1.73
C GLU A 41 9.92 -2.86 -2.51
N ALA A 42 9.97 -3.21 -3.79
CA ALA A 42 11.12 -2.96 -4.65
C ALA A 42 11.39 -1.45 -4.78
N GLU A 43 10.36 -0.65 -5.07
CA GLU A 43 10.46 0.81 -5.17
C GLU A 43 10.93 1.44 -3.84
N ARG A 44 10.44 0.94 -2.71
CA ARG A 44 10.88 1.40 -1.38
C ARG A 44 12.35 1.07 -1.10
N LYS A 45 12.83 -0.10 -1.53
CA LYS A 45 14.24 -0.49 -1.39
C LYS A 45 15.13 0.39 -2.25
N ASP A 46 14.71 0.66 -3.48
CA ASP A 46 15.44 1.51 -4.42
C ASP A 46 15.59 2.94 -3.86
N LYS A 47 14.48 3.53 -3.39
CA LYS A 47 14.49 4.85 -2.74
C LYS A 47 15.36 4.93 -1.49
N ARG A 48 15.46 3.83 -0.73
CA ARG A 48 16.34 3.78 0.46
C ARG A 48 17.80 3.76 0.05
N LYS A 49 18.17 2.93 -0.94
CA LYS A 49 19.54 2.87 -1.46
C LYS A 49 20.02 4.24 -1.95
N HIS A 50 19.20 4.91 -2.76
CA HIS A 50 19.56 6.23 -3.28
C HIS A 50 19.82 7.25 -2.16
N ARG A 51 19.03 7.23 -1.08
CA ARG A 51 19.20 8.14 0.06
C ARG A 51 20.42 7.84 0.93
N ASP A 52 20.84 6.57 0.99
CA ASP A 52 22.01 6.17 1.79
C ASP A 52 23.32 6.35 0.99
N GLU A 53 23.24 6.62 -0.32
CA GLU A 53 24.36 6.90 -1.24
C GLU A 53 24.63 8.41 -1.43
N ASP A 54 23.70 9.29 -1.06
CA ASP A 54 23.83 10.76 -1.02
C ASP A 54 24.38 11.26 0.33
#